data_AF-A0A9D1SGH0-F1
#
_entry.id   AF-A0A9D1SGH0-F1
#
_cell.length_a   1.000
_cell.length_b   1.000
_cell.length_c   1.000
_cell.angle_alpha   90.00
_cell.angle_beta   90.00
_cell.angle_gamma   90.00
#
_symmetry.space_group_name_H-M   'P 1'
#
loop_
_entity.id
_entity.type
_entity.pdbx_description
1 polymer ?
#
loop_
_entity_poly.entity_id
_entity_poly.type
_entity_poly.pdbx_seq_one_letter_code
_entity_poly.pdbx_strand_id
1 'polypeptide(L)'
;MENNAVRPGDFPGKNSGVVLSPSEAEEFCEYKRQKRIAEVHAALSKSELSADRADLTVGEIRKTAESAVRVQAAAVRVSPLYLPFLRNVLNGKGVAADCIVGGTGETTAKVKAYEAKLAVRAGAREITLVLSVSALKNGRTGDTRREIRRVCRKARRALVKVRADKSLTYAEMLRVGKLAADCGAKYLSVSFFPDCGRLKRDLHDGCMLEVTDVETAADYKSLIAAGAERIGTSHAEEIYAELLREAENYSLAVNFAESITVSRPSSVVSEQGGSGTSGKPAEPAKAGSEKGKSAETPVKTAAEKISAGNDRGEEMPEKEQTERLPKENEKEKQSLRGKENPETVPGAEQLSVLGSPLGTRLW
;
A
#
# COMPACT_ATOMS: atom_id res chain seq x y z
N MET A 1 10.19 52.77 -61.16
CA MET A 1 9.34 51.78 -61.85
C MET A 1 10.17 50.51 -61.98
N GLU A 2 9.85 49.38 -61.37
CA GLU A 2 8.79 49.09 -60.39
C GLU A 2 9.28 48.11 -59.31
N ASN A 3 8.44 47.85 -58.32
CA ASN A 3 8.74 46.94 -57.21
C ASN A 3 8.93 45.50 -57.70
N ASN A 4 9.72 44.72 -56.96
CA ASN A 4 9.20 43.44 -56.51
C ASN A 4 9.60 43.20 -55.05
N ALA A 5 8.61 42.95 -54.19
CA ALA A 5 8.79 42.95 -52.74
C ALA A 5 9.09 41.54 -52.22
N VAL A 6 10.04 41.44 -51.29
CA VAL A 6 10.25 40.22 -50.51
C VAL A 6 8.97 39.93 -49.69
N ARG A 7 8.33 38.79 -49.92
CA ARG A 7 7.21 38.33 -49.09
C ARG A 7 7.76 37.74 -47.77
N PRO A 8 7.41 38.29 -46.59
CA PRO A 8 7.82 37.72 -45.32
C PRO A 8 6.91 36.53 -44.96
N GLY A 9 7.24 35.33 -45.43
CA GLY A 9 6.41 34.16 -45.14
C GLY A 9 6.73 32.91 -45.96
N ASP A 10 7.97 32.40 -45.86
CA ASP A 10 8.25 30.99 -46.11
C ASP A 10 9.59 30.58 -45.46
N PHE A 11 9.56 30.42 -44.13
CA PHE A 11 10.50 29.53 -43.46
C PHE A 11 9.87 28.14 -43.42
N PRO A 12 10.27 27.19 -44.28
CA PRO A 12 9.82 25.82 -44.16
C PRO A 12 10.40 25.23 -42.87
N GLY A 13 9.62 25.32 -41.79
CA GLY A 13 9.88 24.65 -40.52
C GLY A 13 9.89 23.15 -40.74
N LYS A 14 11.06 22.62 -41.11
CA LYS A 14 11.27 21.18 -41.31
C LYS A 14 11.05 20.47 -39.98
N ASN A 15 9.82 19.98 -39.78
CA ASN A 15 9.55 18.84 -38.92
C ASN A 15 10.36 17.66 -39.47
N SER A 16 11.62 17.57 -39.08
CA SER A 16 12.54 16.50 -39.46
C SER A 16 12.21 15.24 -38.66
N GLY A 17 11.00 14.72 -38.88
CA GLY A 17 10.64 13.38 -38.48
C GLY A 17 11.58 12.41 -39.18
N VAL A 18 12.22 11.52 -38.41
CA VAL A 18 12.99 10.42 -38.99
C VAL A 18 11.98 9.48 -39.63
N VAL A 19 12.01 9.40 -40.96
CA VAL A 19 11.30 8.37 -41.73
C VAL A 19 12.09 7.09 -41.58
N LEU A 20 11.50 6.10 -40.91
CA LEU A 20 12.09 4.77 -40.76
C LEU A 20 11.92 3.99 -42.07
N SER A 21 12.94 3.20 -42.45
CA SER A 21 12.78 2.12 -43.42
C SER A 21 11.86 1.01 -42.86
N PRO A 22 11.31 0.10 -43.69
CA PRO A 22 10.42 -0.97 -43.21
C PRO A 22 11.03 -1.83 -42.09
N SER A 23 12.31 -2.19 -42.18
CA SER A 23 13.00 -2.96 -41.14
C SER A 23 13.22 -2.16 -39.86
N GLU A 24 13.62 -0.88 -39.95
CA GLU A 24 13.73 -0.01 -38.76
C GLU A 24 12.36 0.24 -38.11
N ALA A 25 11.28 0.25 -38.90
CA ALA A 25 9.91 0.35 -38.41
C ALA A 25 9.47 -0.94 -37.67
N GLU A 26 9.81 -2.11 -38.20
CA GLU A 26 9.59 -3.42 -37.54
C GLU A 26 10.36 -3.51 -36.21
N GLU A 27 11.67 -3.26 -36.22
CA GLU A 27 12.51 -3.23 -35.00
C GLU A 27 11.98 -2.25 -33.94
N PHE A 28 11.54 -1.06 -34.36
CA PHE A 28 10.95 -0.06 -33.46
C PHE A 28 9.60 -0.50 -32.87
N CYS A 29 8.82 -1.29 -33.59
CA CYS A 29 7.57 -1.89 -33.09
C CYS A 29 7.86 -3.03 -32.11
N GLU A 30 8.81 -3.92 -32.42
CA GLU A 30 9.24 -4.96 -31.48
C GLU A 30 9.79 -4.37 -30.18
N TYR A 31 10.66 -3.36 -30.26
CA TYR A 31 11.19 -2.65 -29.10
C TYR A 31 10.07 -2.04 -28.24
N LYS A 32 9.06 -1.40 -28.86
CA LYS A 32 7.87 -0.90 -28.15
C LYS A 32 7.10 -2.01 -27.44
N ARG A 33 6.85 -3.15 -28.12
CA ARG A 33 6.16 -4.32 -27.55
C ARG A 33 6.93 -4.88 -26.37
N GLN A 34 8.23 -5.13 -26.51
CA GLN A 34 9.11 -5.62 -25.44
C GLN A 34 9.12 -4.67 -24.24
N LYS A 35 9.28 -3.35 -24.47
CA LYS A 35 9.21 -2.34 -23.41
C LYS A 35 7.85 -2.36 -22.71
N ARG A 36 6.75 -2.47 -23.44
CA ARG A 36 5.40 -2.45 -22.85
C ARG A 36 5.10 -3.72 -22.04
N ILE A 37 5.59 -4.88 -22.49
CA ILE A 37 5.53 -6.13 -21.72
C ILE A 37 6.35 -5.99 -20.42
N ALA A 38 7.55 -5.40 -20.48
CA ALA A 38 8.34 -5.12 -19.28
C ALA A 38 7.65 -4.12 -18.31
N GLU A 39 6.95 -3.10 -18.83
CA GLU A 39 6.11 -2.19 -18.02
C GLU A 39 4.97 -2.95 -17.32
N VAL A 40 4.33 -3.91 -18.00
CA VAL A 40 3.27 -4.76 -17.42
C VAL A 40 3.81 -5.66 -16.31
N HIS A 41 4.95 -6.34 -16.51
CA HIS A 41 5.60 -7.13 -15.45
C HIS A 41 6.04 -6.24 -14.27
N ALA A 42 6.60 -5.06 -14.53
CA ALA A 42 6.98 -4.12 -13.48
C ALA A 42 5.77 -3.64 -12.67
N ALA A 43 4.61 -3.44 -13.31
CA ALA A 43 3.37 -3.13 -12.62
C ALA A 43 2.85 -4.32 -11.78
N LEU A 44 2.86 -5.54 -12.33
CA LEU A 44 2.38 -6.76 -11.66
C LEU A 44 3.31 -7.26 -10.54
N SER A 45 4.57 -6.82 -10.51
CA SER A 45 5.44 -7.00 -9.34
C SER A 45 4.91 -6.33 -8.06
N LYS A 46 3.95 -5.39 -8.19
CA LYS A 46 3.21 -4.77 -7.09
C LYS A 46 1.89 -5.49 -6.76
N SER A 47 1.57 -6.60 -7.42
CA SER A 47 0.38 -7.39 -7.10
C SER A 47 0.55 -8.14 -5.78
N GLU A 48 -0.57 -8.37 -5.10
CA GLU A 48 -0.72 -9.37 -4.06
C GLU A 48 -1.96 -10.22 -4.35
N LEU A 49 -1.87 -11.53 -4.12
CA LEU A 49 -3.02 -12.40 -4.34
C LEU A 49 -3.66 -12.80 -3.02
N SER A 50 -4.99 -12.60 -2.94
CA SER A 50 -5.79 -12.89 -1.74
C SER A 50 -6.19 -14.37 -1.69
N ALA A 51 -5.70 -15.10 -0.69
CA ALA A 51 -6.08 -16.47 -0.35
C ALA A 51 -6.45 -16.60 1.14
N ASP A 52 -6.96 -15.51 1.74
CA ASP A 52 -7.41 -15.38 3.13
C ASP A 52 -8.92 -15.58 3.33
N ARG A 53 -9.67 -15.87 2.25
CA ARG A 53 -11.08 -16.29 2.29
C ARG A 53 -11.27 -17.59 3.06
N ALA A 54 -12.28 -17.63 3.92
CA ALA A 54 -12.52 -18.74 4.85
C ALA A 54 -13.03 -20.04 4.19
N ASP A 55 -13.59 -19.93 2.98
CA ASP A 55 -14.18 -21.03 2.21
C ASP A 55 -13.19 -21.73 1.26
N LEU A 56 -11.96 -21.22 1.13
CA LEU A 56 -10.97 -21.77 0.20
C LEU A 56 -10.39 -23.12 0.65
N THR A 57 -10.34 -24.06 -0.28
CA THR A 57 -9.62 -25.33 -0.11
C THR A 57 -8.11 -25.15 -0.28
N VAL A 58 -7.34 -26.10 0.25
CA VAL A 58 -5.88 -26.20 0.03
C VAL A 58 -5.53 -26.28 -1.47
N GLY A 59 -6.43 -26.82 -2.30
CA GLY A 59 -6.28 -26.87 -3.76
C GLY A 59 -6.41 -25.50 -4.44
N GLU A 60 -7.28 -24.63 -3.95
CA GLU A 60 -7.41 -23.26 -4.46
C GLU A 60 -6.27 -22.38 -3.96
N ILE A 61 -5.89 -22.48 -2.68
CA ILE A 61 -4.72 -21.78 -2.12
C ILE A 61 -3.45 -22.15 -2.89
N ARG A 62 -3.31 -23.42 -3.30
CA ARG A 62 -2.24 -23.85 -4.22
C ARG A 62 -2.29 -23.12 -5.56
N LYS A 63 -3.45 -23.12 -6.24
CA LYS A 63 -3.63 -22.44 -7.53
C LYS A 63 -3.23 -20.97 -7.41
N THR A 64 -3.79 -20.24 -6.44
CA THR A 64 -3.47 -18.83 -6.18
C THR A 64 -1.98 -18.60 -5.95
N ALA A 65 -1.29 -19.48 -5.22
CA ALA A 65 0.15 -19.40 -5.04
C ALA A 65 0.96 -19.68 -6.32
N GLU A 66 0.47 -20.56 -7.19
CA GLU A 66 1.06 -20.85 -8.50
C GLU A 66 0.74 -19.75 -9.54
N SER A 67 -0.39 -19.05 -9.42
CA SER A 67 -0.72 -17.81 -10.14
C SER A 67 0.20 -16.65 -9.75
N ALA A 68 0.40 -16.43 -8.45
CA ALA A 68 1.26 -15.37 -7.93
C ALA A 68 2.71 -15.50 -8.43
N VAL A 69 3.23 -16.72 -8.52
CA VAL A 69 4.55 -17.00 -9.07
C VAL A 69 4.60 -16.72 -10.57
N ARG A 70 3.56 -17.10 -11.34
CA ARG A 70 3.48 -16.84 -12.79
C ARG A 70 3.45 -15.35 -13.13
N VAL A 71 2.76 -14.53 -12.34
CA VAL A 71 2.70 -13.06 -12.52
C VAL A 71 3.80 -12.29 -11.78
N GLN A 72 4.72 -12.98 -11.10
CA GLN A 72 5.80 -12.41 -10.28
C GLN A 72 5.32 -11.43 -9.19
N ALA A 73 4.16 -11.72 -8.58
CA ALA A 73 3.56 -10.89 -7.53
C ALA A 73 4.46 -10.71 -6.30
N ALA A 74 4.30 -9.60 -5.58
CA ALA A 74 5.03 -9.33 -4.35
C ALA A 74 4.77 -10.39 -3.28
N ALA A 75 3.50 -10.78 -3.09
CA ALA A 75 3.09 -11.71 -2.04
C ALA A 75 1.80 -12.49 -2.36
N VAL A 76 1.54 -13.50 -1.53
CA VAL A 76 0.22 -14.14 -1.37
C VAL A 76 -0.17 -14.04 0.09
N ARG A 77 -1.42 -13.67 0.37
CA ARG A 77 -1.98 -13.57 1.72
C ARG A 77 -2.82 -14.79 2.05
N VAL A 78 -2.59 -15.40 3.22
CA VAL A 78 -3.40 -16.52 3.74
C VAL A 78 -3.75 -16.32 5.22
N SER A 79 -4.72 -17.10 5.70
CA SER A 79 -4.98 -17.26 7.12
C SER A 79 -3.81 -17.97 7.84
N PRO A 80 -3.63 -17.79 9.16
CA PRO A 80 -2.53 -18.40 9.90
C PRO A 80 -2.43 -19.93 9.80
N LEU A 81 -3.58 -20.60 9.58
CA LEU A 81 -3.68 -22.05 9.41
C LEU A 81 -2.91 -22.56 8.17
N TYR A 82 -3.01 -21.82 7.06
CA TYR A 82 -2.43 -22.22 5.78
C TYR A 82 -1.05 -21.62 5.51
N LEU A 83 -0.53 -20.76 6.39
CA LEU A 83 0.79 -20.16 6.27
C LEU A 83 1.94 -21.19 6.10
N PRO A 84 2.02 -22.31 6.86
CA PRO A 84 3.08 -23.31 6.66
C PRO A 84 3.00 -23.97 5.28
N PHE A 85 1.78 -24.24 4.80
CA PHE A 85 1.54 -24.78 3.46
C PHE A 85 2.00 -23.80 2.37
N LEU A 86 1.56 -22.55 2.44
CA LEU A 86 1.95 -21.49 1.51
C LEU A 86 3.48 -21.30 1.49
N ARG A 87 4.12 -21.31 2.66
CA ARG A 87 5.58 -21.18 2.80
C ARG A 87 6.35 -22.29 2.09
N ASN A 88 5.81 -23.50 2.06
CA ASN A 88 6.39 -24.61 1.29
C ASN A 88 6.15 -24.43 -0.22
N VAL A 89 4.95 -24.03 -0.64
CA VAL A 89 4.60 -23.81 -2.06
C VAL A 89 5.40 -22.66 -2.69
N LEU A 90 5.68 -21.59 -1.94
CA LEU A 90 6.43 -20.41 -2.41
C LEU A 90 7.95 -20.50 -2.19
N ASN A 91 8.48 -21.60 -1.63
CA ASN A 91 9.90 -21.66 -1.26
C ASN A 91 10.82 -21.50 -2.49
N GLY A 92 11.77 -20.56 -2.43
CA GLY A 92 12.68 -20.21 -3.52
C GLY A 92 12.08 -19.36 -4.66
N LYS A 93 10.76 -19.13 -4.71
CA LYS A 93 10.06 -18.58 -5.89
C LYS A 93 9.91 -17.04 -5.91
N GLY A 94 10.73 -16.31 -5.16
CA GLY A 94 10.67 -14.83 -5.06
C GLY A 94 9.52 -14.28 -4.19
N VAL A 95 8.28 -14.73 -4.46
CA VAL A 95 7.03 -14.28 -3.84
C VAL A 95 7.06 -14.40 -2.30
N ALA A 96 6.57 -13.39 -1.59
CA ALA A 96 6.43 -13.39 -0.14
C ALA A 96 5.16 -14.11 0.35
N ALA A 97 5.17 -14.56 1.61
CA ALA A 97 3.97 -15.00 2.31
C ALA A 97 3.53 -13.91 3.29
N ASP A 98 2.34 -13.36 3.07
CA ASP A 98 1.61 -12.52 4.02
C ASP A 98 0.67 -13.39 4.86
N CYS A 99 0.51 -13.03 6.12
CA CYS A 99 -0.40 -13.68 7.05
C CYS A 99 -1.36 -12.63 7.61
N ILE A 100 -2.66 -12.79 7.36
CA ILE A 100 -3.66 -11.98 8.05
C ILE A 100 -3.69 -12.38 9.54
N VAL A 101 -3.80 -11.41 10.44
CA VAL A 101 -3.83 -11.63 11.90
C VAL A 101 -4.89 -10.80 12.61
N GLY A 102 -5.46 -11.37 13.67
CA GLY A 102 -6.47 -10.76 14.53
C GLY A 102 -7.91 -11.17 14.24
N GLY A 103 -8.14 -12.01 13.22
CA GLY A 103 -9.47 -12.49 12.82
C GLY A 103 -10.40 -11.35 12.42
N THR A 104 -11.55 -11.24 13.09
CA THR A 104 -12.53 -10.15 12.91
C THR A 104 -12.09 -8.80 13.47
N GLY A 105 -10.89 -8.70 14.07
CA GLY A 105 -10.35 -7.46 14.62
C GLY A 105 -10.73 -7.18 16.07
N GLU A 106 -11.76 -7.81 16.63
CA GLU A 106 -12.21 -7.61 18.02
C GLU A 106 -11.42 -8.46 19.06
N THR A 107 -10.43 -9.24 18.62
CA THR A 107 -9.51 -9.96 19.51
C THR A 107 -8.56 -9.01 20.26
N THR A 108 -8.06 -9.39 21.44
CA THR A 108 -7.22 -8.46 22.23
C THR A 108 -5.85 -8.23 21.60
N ALA A 109 -5.30 -7.02 21.77
CA ALA A 109 -3.93 -6.66 21.39
C ALA A 109 -2.82 -7.52 22.05
N LYS A 110 -3.13 -8.39 23.02
CA LYS A 110 -2.17 -9.42 23.49
C LYS A 110 -2.14 -10.62 22.54
N VAL A 111 -3.32 -11.07 22.08
CA VAL A 111 -3.51 -12.19 21.16
C VAL A 111 -2.95 -11.87 19.77
N LYS A 112 -3.35 -10.76 19.13
CA LYS A 112 -2.84 -10.39 17.78
C LYS A 112 -1.31 -10.28 17.71
N ALA A 113 -0.69 -9.78 18.78
CA ALA A 113 0.76 -9.65 18.87
C ALA A 113 1.48 -10.99 19.20
N TYR A 114 0.77 -11.99 19.72
CA TYR A 114 1.27 -13.35 19.87
C TYR A 114 1.11 -14.14 18.56
N GLU A 115 -0.04 -14.01 17.91
CA GLU A 115 -0.35 -14.54 16.58
C GLU A 115 0.67 -14.06 15.53
N ALA A 116 0.92 -12.75 15.42
CA ALA A 116 1.97 -12.20 14.56
C ALA A 116 3.38 -12.73 14.89
N LYS A 117 3.68 -12.99 16.18
CA LYS A 117 4.95 -13.62 16.59
C LYS A 117 5.05 -15.08 16.11
N LEU A 118 3.92 -15.81 16.08
CA LEU A 118 3.87 -17.17 15.55
C LEU A 118 3.96 -17.19 14.02
N ALA A 119 3.25 -16.31 13.32
CA ALA A 119 3.32 -16.18 11.87
C ALA A 119 4.75 -15.89 11.38
N VAL A 120 5.44 -14.92 12.00
CA VAL A 120 6.85 -14.63 11.66
C VAL A 120 7.80 -15.79 12.01
N ARG A 121 7.48 -16.60 13.03
CA ARG A 121 8.22 -17.85 13.34
C ARG A 121 7.96 -18.96 12.31
N ALA A 122 6.75 -19.06 11.78
CA ALA A 122 6.40 -19.95 10.67
C ALA A 122 6.92 -19.45 9.30
N GLY A 123 7.55 -18.27 9.26
CA GLY A 123 8.25 -17.74 8.08
C GLY A 123 7.47 -16.71 7.28
N ALA A 124 6.35 -16.18 7.79
CA ALA A 124 5.69 -15.02 7.18
C ALA A 124 6.70 -13.86 7.00
N ARG A 125 6.71 -13.28 5.79
CA ARG A 125 7.52 -12.11 5.43
C ARG A 125 6.72 -10.82 5.55
N GLU A 126 5.39 -10.92 5.52
CA GLU A 126 4.48 -9.81 5.76
C GLU A 126 3.39 -10.23 6.76
N ILE A 127 2.77 -9.25 7.42
CA ILE A 127 1.69 -9.43 8.40
C ILE A 127 0.63 -8.36 8.16
N THR A 128 -0.57 -8.76 7.74
CA THR A 128 -1.74 -7.89 7.61
C THR A 128 -2.57 -7.90 8.89
N LEU A 129 -2.46 -6.83 9.69
CA LEU A 129 -3.17 -6.68 10.96
C LEU A 129 -4.59 -6.16 10.76
N VAL A 130 -5.60 -6.91 11.21
CA VAL A 130 -6.99 -6.45 11.29
C VAL A 130 -7.22 -5.67 12.60
N LEU A 131 -7.66 -4.42 12.49
CA LEU A 131 -8.02 -3.59 13.64
C LEU A 131 -9.46 -3.81 14.10
N SER A 132 -9.74 -3.49 15.37
CA SER A 132 -11.11 -3.38 15.85
C SER A 132 -11.79 -2.15 15.25
N VAL A 133 -12.88 -2.37 14.51
CA VAL A 133 -13.71 -1.29 13.95
C VAL A 133 -14.47 -0.58 15.06
N SER A 134 -14.89 -1.34 16.09
CA SER A 134 -15.60 -0.79 17.26
C SER A 134 -14.69 0.18 18.03
N ALA A 135 -13.41 -0.16 18.24
CA ALA A 135 -12.44 0.71 18.92
C ALA A 135 -12.18 2.00 18.14
N LEU A 136 -12.07 1.93 16.81
CA LEU A 136 -11.87 3.10 15.95
C LEU A 136 -13.06 4.08 16.02
N LYS A 137 -14.29 3.57 15.83
CA LYS A 137 -15.51 4.38 15.85
C LYS A 137 -15.81 4.97 17.25
N ASN A 138 -15.46 4.25 18.31
CA ASN A 138 -15.50 4.75 19.70
C ASN A 138 -14.31 5.67 20.07
N GLY A 139 -13.52 6.16 19.11
CA GLY A 139 -12.44 7.11 19.37
C GLY A 139 -11.27 6.56 20.21
N ARG A 140 -11.15 5.24 20.40
CA ARG A 140 -10.10 4.60 21.22
C ARG A 140 -8.75 4.53 20.53
N THR A 141 -8.37 5.60 19.82
CA THR A 141 -7.13 5.73 19.04
C THR A 141 -5.88 5.42 19.87
N GLY A 142 -5.90 5.68 21.19
CA GLY A 142 -4.83 5.31 22.12
C GLY A 142 -4.63 3.79 22.24
N ASP A 143 -5.69 2.99 22.22
CA ASP A 143 -5.59 1.51 22.21
C ASP A 143 -5.13 0.99 20.87
N THR A 144 -5.67 1.52 19.77
CA THR A 144 -5.21 1.20 18.41
C THR A 144 -3.71 1.50 18.23
N ARG A 145 -3.23 2.64 18.74
CA ARG A 145 -1.81 3.03 18.76
C ARG A 145 -0.96 2.03 19.57
N ARG A 146 -1.47 1.56 20.72
CA ARG A 146 -0.81 0.54 21.55
C ARG A 146 -0.80 -0.83 20.86
N GLU A 147 -1.84 -1.18 20.13
CA GLU A 147 -1.96 -2.44 19.39
C GLU A 147 -0.96 -2.52 18.23
N ILE A 148 -1.00 -1.57 17.28
CA ILE A 148 -0.13 -1.58 16.10
C ILE A 148 1.35 -1.61 16.53
N ARG A 149 1.77 -0.73 17.45
CA ARG A 149 3.14 -0.72 17.99
C ARG A 149 3.54 -2.06 18.62
N ARG A 150 2.62 -2.74 19.29
CA ARG A 150 2.89 -4.05 19.91
C ARG A 150 3.02 -5.16 18.86
N VAL A 151 2.20 -5.13 17.81
CA VAL A 151 2.30 -6.05 16.67
C VAL A 151 3.60 -5.82 15.91
N CYS A 152 3.91 -4.60 15.46
CA CYS A 152 5.18 -4.27 14.79
C CYS A 152 6.41 -4.66 15.62
N ARG A 153 6.39 -4.43 16.95
CA ARG A 153 7.47 -4.85 17.86
C ARG A 153 7.64 -6.38 17.95
N LYS A 154 6.59 -7.17 17.72
CA LYS A 154 6.65 -8.64 17.69
C LYS A 154 6.94 -9.20 16.28
N ALA A 155 6.52 -8.48 15.25
CA ALA A 155 6.67 -8.84 13.84
C ALA A 155 8.00 -8.39 13.21
N ARG A 156 8.91 -7.73 13.94
CA ARG A 156 10.21 -7.11 13.53
C ARG A 156 11.05 -7.70 12.37
N ARG A 157 10.85 -8.94 11.94
CA ARG A 157 11.51 -9.57 10.76
C ARG A 157 10.62 -9.63 9.51
N ALA A 158 9.42 -9.07 9.60
CA ALA A 158 8.38 -9.03 8.59
C ALA A 158 7.79 -7.62 8.48
N LEU A 159 7.26 -7.31 7.31
CA LEU A 159 6.60 -6.06 6.98
C LEU A 159 5.17 -6.07 7.53
N VAL A 160 4.77 -5.06 8.30
CA VAL A 160 3.40 -4.97 8.84
C VAL A 160 2.54 -4.02 8.02
N LYS A 161 1.32 -4.46 7.69
CA LYS A 161 0.24 -3.66 7.11
C LYS A 161 -0.89 -3.53 8.12
N VAL A 162 -1.71 -2.49 7.99
CA VAL A 162 -2.88 -2.26 8.83
C VAL A 162 -4.12 -2.24 7.95
N ARG A 163 -4.99 -3.26 8.07
CA ARG A 163 -6.25 -3.32 7.31
C ARG A 163 -7.30 -2.44 7.98
N ALA A 164 -7.75 -1.44 7.24
CA ALA A 164 -8.92 -0.63 7.55
C ALA A 164 -10.16 -1.31 6.94
N ASP A 165 -11.22 -1.44 7.74
CA ASP A 165 -12.48 -2.03 7.29
C ASP A 165 -13.26 -1.08 6.36
N LYS A 166 -14.02 -1.67 5.43
CA LYS A 166 -14.82 -0.94 4.43
C LYS A 166 -15.99 -0.12 5.01
N SER A 167 -16.37 -0.35 6.28
CA SER A 167 -17.39 0.48 6.95
C SER A 167 -16.81 1.75 7.60
N LEU A 168 -15.50 2.00 7.50
CA LEU A 168 -14.88 3.25 7.93
C LEU A 168 -15.09 4.35 6.88
N THR A 169 -15.32 5.58 7.34
CA THR A 169 -15.35 6.75 6.46
C THR A 169 -13.96 7.10 5.92
N TYR A 170 -13.90 7.83 4.81
CA TYR A 170 -12.66 8.35 4.23
C TYR A 170 -11.77 9.08 5.26
N ALA A 171 -12.39 9.91 6.12
CA ALA A 171 -11.71 10.63 7.18
C ALA A 171 -11.23 9.73 8.35
N GLU A 172 -11.83 8.54 8.54
CA GLU A 172 -11.29 7.52 9.44
C GLU A 172 -10.14 6.76 8.78
N MET A 173 -10.24 6.37 7.51
CA MET A 173 -9.16 5.71 6.77
C MET A 173 -7.88 6.54 6.76
N LEU A 174 -7.96 7.85 6.50
CA LEU A 174 -6.81 8.77 6.60
C LEU A 174 -6.22 8.84 8.01
N ARG A 175 -7.04 8.78 9.06
CA ARG A 175 -6.57 8.74 10.46
C ARG A 175 -5.89 7.40 10.77
N VAL A 176 -6.40 6.29 10.25
CA VAL A 176 -5.77 4.95 10.40
C VAL A 176 -4.44 4.88 9.65
N GLY A 177 -4.34 5.43 8.43
CA GLY A 177 -3.08 5.45 7.66
C GLY A 177 -1.98 6.24 8.37
N LYS A 178 -2.30 7.45 8.83
CA LYS A 178 -1.38 8.25 9.66
C LYS A 178 -0.98 7.51 10.94
N LEU A 179 -1.93 6.86 11.61
CA LEU A 179 -1.67 6.06 12.81
C LEU A 179 -0.80 4.82 12.54
N ALA A 180 -0.94 4.17 11.39
CA ALA A 180 -0.16 3.01 11.00
C ALA A 180 1.33 3.37 10.85
N ALA A 181 1.62 4.45 10.11
CA ALA A 181 2.97 5.00 9.95
C ALA A 181 3.59 5.42 11.29
N ASP A 182 2.85 6.17 12.13
CA ASP A 182 3.18 6.57 13.51
C ASP A 182 3.53 5.41 14.46
N CYS A 183 3.26 4.17 14.03
CA CYS A 183 3.46 2.94 14.79
C CYS A 183 4.44 1.96 14.13
N GLY A 184 5.02 2.33 12.98
CA GLY A 184 5.97 1.49 12.24
C GLY A 184 5.33 0.36 11.44
N ALA A 185 4.05 0.49 11.06
CA ALA A 185 3.48 -0.28 9.95
C ALA A 185 3.74 0.47 8.64
N LYS A 186 3.97 -0.27 7.56
CA LYS A 186 4.43 0.27 6.27
C LYS A 186 3.28 0.65 5.33
N TYR A 187 2.18 -0.11 5.37
CA TYR A 187 1.00 0.13 4.54
C TYR A 187 -0.26 0.35 5.37
N LEU A 188 -1.11 1.27 4.90
CA LEU A 188 -2.55 1.18 5.07
C LEU A 188 -3.08 0.21 4.00
N SER A 189 -3.94 -0.72 4.40
CA SER A 189 -4.60 -1.68 3.52
C SER A 189 -6.11 -1.41 3.52
N VAL A 190 -6.70 -1.16 2.35
CA VAL A 190 -8.14 -0.88 2.17
C VAL A 190 -8.72 -1.76 1.07
N SER A 191 -9.98 -2.16 1.17
CA SER A 191 -10.72 -2.67 0.00
C SER A 191 -10.91 -1.56 -1.05
N PHE A 192 -11.09 -1.92 -2.31
CA PHE A 192 -11.31 -0.98 -3.41
C PHE A 192 -12.58 -0.12 -3.21
N PHE A 193 -12.45 1.16 -3.54
CA PHE A 193 -13.55 2.12 -3.66
C PHE A 193 -13.11 3.29 -4.58
N PRO A 194 -14.03 4.03 -5.23
CA PRO A 194 -13.68 5.01 -6.27
C PRO A 194 -12.65 6.08 -5.87
N ASP A 195 -12.70 6.53 -4.61
CA ASP A 195 -11.79 7.55 -4.08
C ASP A 195 -10.41 6.99 -3.65
N CYS A 196 -10.05 5.72 -3.90
CA CYS A 196 -8.75 5.14 -3.57
C CYS A 196 -7.57 5.93 -4.17
N GLY A 197 -7.69 6.36 -5.43
CA GLY A 197 -6.68 7.20 -6.09
C GLY A 197 -6.60 8.63 -5.53
N ARG A 198 -7.61 9.07 -4.77
CA ARG A 198 -7.54 10.28 -3.95
C ARG A 198 -6.92 9.97 -2.58
N LEU A 199 -7.30 8.86 -1.94
CA LEU A 199 -6.73 8.42 -0.65
C LEU A 199 -5.20 8.33 -0.70
N LYS A 200 -4.61 7.76 -1.76
CA LYS A 200 -3.14 7.73 -1.91
C LYS A 200 -2.52 9.13 -1.98
N ARG A 201 -3.19 10.09 -2.64
CA ARG A 201 -2.73 11.49 -2.70
C ARG A 201 -2.82 12.16 -1.33
N ASP A 202 -3.96 12.06 -0.64
CA ASP A 202 -4.17 12.64 0.70
C ASP A 202 -3.30 11.98 1.81
N LEU A 203 -2.73 10.78 1.56
CA LEU A 203 -1.71 10.13 2.40
C LEU A 203 -0.26 10.58 2.08
N HIS A 204 0.00 11.05 0.85
CA HIS A 204 1.33 11.37 0.31
C HIS A 204 2.34 10.24 0.57
N ASP A 205 3.59 10.58 0.87
CA ASP A 205 4.66 9.66 1.27
C ASP A 205 4.59 9.27 2.76
N GLY A 206 3.61 9.81 3.50
CA GLY A 206 3.45 9.56 4.94
C GLY A 206 2.99 8.14 5.26
N CYS A 207 2.31 7.46 4.34
CA CYS A 207 1.99 6.04 4.44
C CYS A 207 1.81 5.44 3.03
N MET A 208 2.29 4.21 2.82
CA MET A 208 2.07 3.51 1.56
C MET A 208 0.64 2.95 1.51
N LEU A 209 0.06 2.86 0.33
CA LEU A 209 -1.30 2.32 0.14
C LEU A 209 -1.25 0.93 -0.51
N GLU A 210 -1.92 -0.02 0.14
CA GLU A 210 -2.37 -1.26 -0.45
C GLU A 210 -3.89 -1.15 -0.71
N VAL A 211 -4.31 -1.42 -1.95
CA VAL A 211 -5.73 -1.48 -2.30
C VAL A 211 -6.07 -2.92 -2.68
N THR A 212 -6.87 -3.60 -1.86
CA THR A 212 -7.33 -4.97 -2.05
C THR A 212 -8.64 -5.03 -2.82
N ASP A 213 -9.03 -6.23 -3.25
CA ASP A 213 -10.34 -6.49 -3.86
C ASP A 213 -10.53 -5.71 -5.19
N VAL A 214 -9.44 -5.59 -5.96
CA VAL A 214 -9.41 -5.00 -7.31
C VAL A 214 -9.66 -6.08 -8.36
N GLU A 215 -10.67 -5.90 -9.21
CA GLU A 215 -11.17 -6.95 -10.11
C GLU A 215 -10.83 -6.72 -11.59
N THR A 216 -10.62 -5.47 -12.03
CA THR A 216 -10.40 -5.14 -13.46
C THR A 216 -9.00 -4.58 -13.74
N ALA A 217 -8.50 -4.75 -14.98
CA ALA A 217 -7.25 -4.13 -15.38
C ALA A 217 -7.35 -2.60 -15.50
N ALA A 218 -8.55 -2.06 -15.76
CA ALA A 218 -8.81 -0.61 -15.78
C ALA A 218 -8.59 0.02 -14.40
N ASP A 219 -9.17 -0.57 -13.36
CA ASP A 219 -8.97 -0.15 -11.97
C ASP A 219 -7.50 -0.31 -11.57
N TYR A 220 -6.88 -1.45 -11.90
CA TYR A 220 -5.46 -1.71 -11.66
C TYR A 220 -4.57 -0.61 -12.27
N LYS A 221 -4.78 -0.27 -13.55
CA LYS A 221 -4.07 0.82 -14.25
C LYS A 221 -4.29 2.17 -13.55
N SER A 222 -5.52 2.48 -13.12
CA SER A 222 -5.83 3.73 -12.42
C SER A 222 -5.09 3.86 -11.07
N LEU A 223 -4.98 2.77 -10.32
CA LEU A 223 -4.31 2.73 -9.02
C LEU A 223 -2.78 2.83 -9.16
N ILE A 224 -2.20 2.17 -10.16
CA ILE A 224 -0.78 2.35 -10.53
C ILE A 224 -0.50 3.81 -10.90
N ALA A 225 -1.36 4.45 -11.71
CA ALA A 225 -1.21 5.85 -12.10
C ALA A 225 -1.41 6.82 -10.92
N ALA A 226 -2.27 6.50 -9.96
CA ALA A 226 -2.45 7.24 -8.71
C ALA A 226 -1.32 7.02 -7.68
N GLY A 227 -0.35 6.15 -7.97
CA GLY A 227 0.83 5.92 -7.14
C GLY A 227 0.64 4.87 -6.03
N ALA A 228 -0.36 3.99 -6.11
CA ALA A 228 -0.51 2.89 -5.16
C ALA A 228 0.69 1.91 -5.24
N GLU A 229 1.20 1.49 -4.08
CA GLU A 229 2.44 0.71 -3.98
C GLU A 229 2.24 -0.78 -3.72
N ARG A 230 0.98 -1.22 -3.55
CA ARG A 230 0.55 -2.63 -3.58
C ARG A 230 -0.90 -2.72 -4.04
N ILE A 231 -1.24 -3.71 -4.86
CA ILE A 231 -2.61 -3.95 -5.32
C ILE A 231 -2.99 -5.41 -5.05
N GLY A 232 -3.93 -5.62 -4.14
CA GLY A 232 -4.47 -6.93 -3.79
C GLY A 232 -5.62 -7.33 -4.72
N THR A 233 -5.56 -8.52 -5.30
CA THR A 233 -6.57 -9.02 -6.25
C THR A 233 -6.78 -10.52 -6.12
N SER A 234 -7.98 -10.97 -6.50
CA SER A 234 -8.30 -12.39 -6.73
C SER A 234 -8.26 -12.76 -8.22
N HIS A 235 -8.17 -11.76 -9.11
CA HIS A 235 -8.32 -11.86 -10.57
C HIS A 235 -6.99 -11.58 -11.30
N ALA A 236 -5.88 -12.01 -10.70
CA ALA A 236 -4.53 -11.69 -11.17
C ALA A 236 -4.23 -12.25 -12.56
N GLU A 237 -4.87 -13.36 -12.97
CA GLU A 237 -4.63 -13.98 -14.28
C GLU A 237 -5.42 -13.28 -15.38
N GLU A 238 -6.65 -12.88 -15.09
CA GLU A 238 -7.53 -12.11 -15.97
C GLU A 238 -6.94 -10.71 -16.22
N ILE A 239 -6.52 -10.02 -15.16
CA ILE A 239 -5.84 -8.71 -15.23
C ILE A 239 -4.53 -8.84 -16.02
N TYR A 240 -3.73 -9.89 -15.77
CA TYR A 240 -2.48 -10.13 -16.50
C TYR A 240 -2.71 -10.40 -18.00
N ALA A 241 -3.67 -11.25 -18.34
CA ALA A 241 -4.03 -11.57 -19.71
C ALA A 241 -4.56 -10.34 -20.48
N GLU A 242 -5.38 -9.51 -19.83
CA GLU A 242 -5.85 -8.26 -20.43
C GLU A 242 -4.69 -7.28 -20.68
N LEU A 243 -3.82 -7.06 -19.70
CA LEU A 243 -2.67 -6.16 -19.80
C LEU A 243 -1.63 -6.61 -20.83
N LEU A 244 -1.37 -7.92 -20.94
CA LEU A 244 -0.52 -8.47 -22.01
C LEU A 244 -1.17 -8.28 -23.39
N ARG A 245 -2.45 -8.63 -23.54
CA ARG A 245 -3.17 -8.45 -24.81
C ARG A 245 -3.21 -6.99 -25.26
N GLU A 246 -3.31 -6.04 -24.33
CA GLU A 246 -3.09 -4.61 -24.64
C GLU A 246 -1.67 -4.34 -25.13
N ALA A 247 -0.65 -4.80 -24.40
CA ALA A 247 0.76 -4.61 -24.77
C ALA A 247 1.11 -5.16 -26.15
N GLU A 248 0.48 -6.26 -26.57
CA GLU A 248 0.65 -6.87 -27.89
C GLU A 248 -0.15 -6.14 -28.97
N ASN A 249 -1.40 -5.76 -28.71
CA ASN A 249 -2.24 -5.04 -29.70
C ASN A 249 -1.66 -3.68 -30.10
N TYR A 250 -0.97 -2.97 -29.20
CA TYR A 250 -0.25 -1.73 -29.55
C TYR A 250 0.89 -1.92 -30.56
N SER A 251 1.33 -3.17 -30.80
CA SER A 251 2.28 -3.51 -31.88
C SER A 251 1.64 -3.60 -33.26
N LEU A 252 0.30 -3.72 -33.35
CA LEU A 252 -0.45 -3.87 -34.60
C LEU A 252 -1.12 -2.57 -35.07
N ALA A 253 -1.10 -1.52 -34.24
CA ALA A 253 -1.69 -0.21 -34.55
C ALA A 253 -0.86 0.65 -35.54
N VAL A 254 0.05 0.02 -36.29
CA VAL A 254 0.97 0.68 -37.23
C VAL A 254 0.58 0.27 -38.65
N ASN A 255 -0.04 1.20 -39.38
CA ASN A 255 -0.35 1.00 -40.80
C ASN A 255 0.95 1.14 -41.62
N PHE A 256 1.52 0.02 -42.07
CA PHE A 256 2.73 -0.02 -42.90
C PHE A 256 2.64 0.74 -44.25
N ALA A 257 1.45 1.23 -44.63
CA ALA A 257 1.23 2.10 -45.77
C ALA A 257 1.64 3.57 -45.53
N GLU A 258 1.84 3.99 -44.28
CA GLU A 258 2.22 5.36 -43.92
C GLU A 258 3.60 5.43 -43.26
N SER A 259 4.44 6.35 -43.71
CA SER A 259 5.81 6.53 -43.22
C SER A 259 5.84 6.97 -41.75
N ILE A 260 6.31 6.10 -40.85
CA ILE A 260 6.47 6.43 -39.43
C ILE A 260 7.48 7.57 -39.31
N THR A 261 7.04 8.72 -38.79
CA THR A 261 7.86 9.91 -38.56
C THR A 261 8.19 10.06 -37.07
N VAL A 262 9.38 9.61 -36.67
CA VAL A 262 9.83 9.75 -35.28
C VAL A 262 10.37 11.17 -35.06
N SER A 263 9.70 11.95 -34.20
CA SER A 263 10.17 13.28 -33.80
C SER A 263 11.42 13.18 -32.93
N ARG A 264 12.50 13.87 -33.29
CA ARG A 264 13.71 13.95 -32.46
C ARG A 264 13.44 14.73 -31.16
N PRO A 265 13.87 14.26 -29.98
CA PRO A 265 13.98 15.13 -28.81
C PRO A 265 15.04 16.21 -29.09
N SER A 266 14.77 17.44 -28.64
CA SER A 266 15.68 18.57 -28.82
C SER A 266 16.93 18.40 -27.95
N SER A 267 18.06 18.12 -28.60
CA SER A 267 19.37 18.10 -27.95
C SER A 267 19.78 19.51 -27.54
N VAL A 268 19.61 19.85 -26.25
CA VAL A 268 20.15 21.08 -25.68
C VAL A 268 21.68 20.95 -25.63
N VAL A 269 22.36 21.66 -26.51
CA VAL A 269 23.82 21.79 -26.52
C VAL A 269 24.19 23.23 -26.18
N SER A 270 24.91 23.42 -25.08
CA SER A 270 25.66 24.66 -24.79
C SER A 270 26.81 24.33 -23.86
N GLU A 271 28.02 24.26 -24.40
CA GLU A 271 29.23 24.23 -23.57
C GLU A 271 29.61 25.63 -23.08
N GLN A 272 30.73 25.72 -22.36
CA GLN A 272 31.04 26.81 -21.44
C GLN A 272 31.65 28.05 -22.13
N GLY A 273 31.39 29.23 -21.56
CA GLY A 273 32.10 30.48 -21.82
C GLY A 273 31.79 31.48 -20.70
N GLY A 274 32.81 32.01 -20.02
CA GLY A 274 32.63 32.73 -18.74
C GLY A 274 33.21 34.15 -18.69
N SER A 275 33.49 34.61 -17.46
CA SER A 275 33.87 35.99 -17.06
C SER A 275 32.72 37.03 -17.06
N GLY A 276 32.86 38.12 -16.29
CA GLY A 276 31.89 39.23 -16.29
C GLY A 276 31.33 39.67 -14.92
N THR A 277 32.20 40.25 -14.09
CA THR A 277 31.96 41.08 -12.89
C THR A 277 30.59 41.79 -12.69
N SER A 278 30.12 41.77 -11.43
CA SER A 278 29.44 42.85 -10.67
C SER A 278 28.10 43.46 -11.15
N GLY A 279 27.08 43.44 -10.28
CA GLY A 279 25.92 44.35 -10.35
C GLY A 279 24.82 44.10 -9.31
N LYS A 280 24.48 45.10 -8.48
CA LYS A 280 23.20 45.17 -7.74
C LYS A 280 22.14 45.83 -8.64
N PRO A 281 20.88 45.38 -8.57
CA PRO A 281 19.80 46.25 -8.04
C PRO A 281 19.16 45.58 -6.79
N ALA A 282 18.62 46.27 -5.78
CA ALA A 282 17.81 47.49 -5.69
C ALA A 282 16.30 47.25 -5.94
N GLU A 283 15.53 47.24 -4.83
CA GLU A 283 14.09 47.55 -4.77
C GLU A 283 13.86 49.02 -5.19
N PRO A 284 12.64 49.44 -5.65
CA PRO A 284 11.54 49.66 -4.69
C PRO A 284 10.06 49.62 -5.19
N ALA A 285 9.15 49.51 -4.21
CA ALA A 285 7.87 50.25 -4.05
C ALA A 285 6.72 50.27 -5.11
N LYS A 286 5.58 49.68 -4.69
CA LYS A 286 4.18 50.20 -4.67
C LYS A 286 3.71 51.33 -5.63
N ALA A 287 2.69 51.03 -6.46
CA ALA A 287 1.38 51.73 -6.62
C ALA A 287 0.60 51.12 -7.82
N GLY A 288 -0.74 51.20 -7.98
CA GLY A 288 -1.82 51.60 -7.05
C GLY A 288 -3.08 52.14 -7.77
N SER A 289 -4.21 51.40 -7.71
CA SER A 289 -5.59 51.75 -8.17
C SER A 289 -5.78 52.06 -9.69
N GLU A 290 -6.97 52.14 -10.33
CA GLU A 290 -8.41 51.82 -10.06
C GLU A 290 -8.95 50.93 -11.26
N LYS A 291 -10.22 50.82 -11.74
CA LYS A 291 -11.61 51.27 -11.42
C LYS A 291 -12.68 50.39 -12.15
N GLY A 292 -13.96 50.44 -11.72
CA GLY A 292 -15.15 49.88 -12.42
C GLY A 292 -15.58 48.48 -11.91
N LYS A 293 -16.78 48.22 -11.33
CA LYS A 293 -18.20 48.49 -11.70
C LYS A 293 -18.60 47.78 -13.01
N SER A 294 -19.71 47.04 -13.11
CA SER A 294 -21.01 46.98 -12.38
C SER A 294 -21.29 45.60 -11.69
N ALA A 295 -21.97 45.48 -10.53
CA ALA A 295 -23.42 45.66 -10.21
C ALA A 295 -24.35 44.56 -10.81
N GLU A 296 -25.37 44.00 -10.14
CA GLU A 296 -25.83 44.12 -8.73
C GLU A 296 -26.84 42.99 -8.35
N THR A 297 -26.65 42.33 -7.17
CA THR A 297 -27.61 41.92 -6.08
C THR A 297 -29.09 41.49 -6.36
N PRO A 298 -29.90 41.01 -5.36
CA PRO A 298 -29.63 40.52 -3.99
C PRO A 298 -30.05 39.02 -3.83
N VAL A 299 -30.04 38.34 -2.66
CA VAL A 299 -31.02 38.44 -1.55
C VAL A 299 -30.37 38.30 -0.16
N LYS A 300 -30.85 39.18 0.73
CA LYS A 300 -30.71 39.37 2.19
C LYS A 300 -30.61 38.07 3.03
N THR A 301 -29.72 37.95 4.03
CA THR A 301 -29.56 38.65 5.34
C THR A 301 -30.38 38.06 6.49
N ALA A 302 -29.71 37.51 7.51
CA ALA A 302 -30.06 37.63 8.94
C ALA A 302 -28.89 37.17 9.82
N ALA A 303 -28.42 38.01 10.76
CA ALA A 303 -27.45 37.62 11.79
C ALA A 303 -27.47 38.60 12.99
N GLU A 304 -27.87 38.11 14.17
CA GLU A 304 -27.70 38.71 15.52
C GLU A 304 -27.91 37.59 16.56
N LYS A 305 -27.46 37.64 17.82
CA LYS A 305 -26.29 38.28 18.46
C LYS A 305 -26.11 37.61 19.85
N ILE A 306 -24.86 37.44 20.25
CA ILE A 306 -24.30 37.67 21.60
C ILE A 306 -25.26 37.58 22.82
N SER A 307 -24.91 36.69 23.75
CA SER A 307 -24.92 37.02 25.19
C SER A 307 -23.63 36.50 25.84
N ALA A 308 -23.23 37.08 26.97
CA ALA A 308 -22.02 36.72 27.73
C ALA A 308 -22.38 36.43 29.20
N GLY A 309 -21.58 35.60 29.86
CA GLY A 309 -21.75 35.23 31.27
C GLY A 309 -20.44 34.69 31.85
N ASN A 310 -20.07 35.20 33.03
CA ASN A 310 -18.73 35.07 33.59
C ASN A 310 -18.50 33.81 34.46
N ASP A 311 -17.21 33.48 34.61
CA ASP A 311 -16.51 32.96 35.79
C ASP A 311 -17.21 31.92 36.71
N ARG A 312 -16.52 30.77 36.86
CA ARG A 312 -15.62 30.54 37.99
C ARG A 312 -14.62 29.44 37.66
N GLY A 313 -13.41 29.53 38.23
CA GLY A 313 -12.42 28.46 38.18
C GLY A 313 -12.45 27.64 39.46
N GLU A 314 -12.09 26.36 39.35
CA GLU A 314 -11.63 25.54 40.47
C GLU A 314 -10.30 24.89 40.06
N GLU A 315 -9.27 25.09 40.87
CA GLU A 315 -8.00 24.37 40.74
C GLU A 315 -8.17 22.94 41.30
N MET A 316 -7.84 21.92 40.51
CA MET A 316 -7.68 20.56 41.05
C MET A 316 -6.22 20.35 41.45
N PRO A 317 -5.91 20.07 42.73
CA PRO A 317 -4.54 19.99 43.20
C PRO A 317 -3.84 18.69 42.77
N GLU A 318 -2.55 18.78 42.50
CA GLU A 318 -1.69 17.60 42.41
C GLU A 318 -1.72 16.82 43.74
N LYS A 319 -1.97 15.52 43.68
CA LYS A 319 -1.65 14.60 44.78
C LYS A 319 -0.90 13.38 44.25
N GLU A 320 0.42 13.50 44.36
CA GLU A 320 1.37 12.41 44.37
C GLU A 320 0.88 11.26 45.28
N GLN A 321 0.66 10.08 44.69
CA GLN A 321 0.55 8.83 45.44
C GLN A 321 1.48 7.79 44.83
N THR A 322 2.64 7.63 45.47
CA THR A 322 3.60 6.57 45.17
C THR A 322 3.07 5.24 45.70
N GLU A 323 2.32 4.48 44.90
CA GLU A 323 2.00 3.09 45.24
C GLU A 323 3.30 2.26 45.34
N ARG A 324 3.62 1.84 46.57
CA ARG A 324 4.78 0.99 46.85
C ARG A 324 4.44 -0.45 46.49
N LEU A 325 4.91 -0.91 45.32
CA LEU A 325 4.95 -2.34 45.00
C LEU A 325 5.73 -3.10 46.11
N PRO A 326 5.16 -4.18 46.70
CA PRO A 326 5.89 -5.02 47.63
C PRO A 326 7.03 -5.75 46.89
N LYS A 327 8.20 -5.83 47.54
CA LYS A 327 9.32 -6.63 47.05
C LYS A 327 9.09 -8.09 47.45
N GLU A 328 8.74 -8.94 46.50
CA GLU A 328 8.91 -10.39 46.67
C GLU A 328 10.38 -10.77 46.48
N ASN A 329 10.86 -11.75 47.25
CA ASN A 329 12.28 -11.98 47.46
C ASN A 329 12.92 -12.88 46.40
N GLU A 330 14.16 -12.57 46.00
CA GLU A 330 15.04 -13.54 45.35
C GLU A 330 15.39 -14.67 46.32
N LYS A 331 14.67 -15.80 46.28
CA LYS A 331 15.09 -17.00 47.03
C LYS A 331 14.72 -18.35 46.41
N GLU A 332 14.69 -18.45 45.08
CA GLU A 332 14.60 -19.76 44.40
C GLU A 332 15.57 -19.87 43.19
N LYS A 333 16.86 -20.03 43.53
CA LYS A 333 17.94 -20.42 42.61
C LYS A 333 18.89 -21.40 43.29
N GLN A 334 18.53 -22.68 43.36
CA GLN A 334 19.44 -23.84 43.37
C GLN A 334 18.65 -25.14 43.37
N SER A 335 19.28 -26.23 42.92
CA SER A 335 18.63 -27.48 42.47
C SER A 335 17.80 -27.29 41.18
N LEU A 336 17.94 -28.10 40.11
CA LEU A 336 18.75 -29.29 39.89
C LEU A 336 19.82 -29.06 38.80
N ARG A 337 20.90 -29.87 38.78
CA ARG A 337 21.95 -29.81 37.75
C ARG A 337 22.45 -31.22 37.40
N GLY A 338 22.49 -31.54 36.11
CA GLY A 338 22.91 -32.84 35.56
C GLY A 338 21.73 -33.82 35.35
N LYS A 339 21.79 -34.75 34.39
CA LYS A 339 22.82 -35.05 33.37
C LYS A 339 22.15 -35.38 32.02
N GLU A 340 22.95 -35.48 30.96
CA GLU A 340 22.50 -35.71 29.58
C GLU A 340 22.54 -37.21 29.17
N ASN A 341 21.69 -37.58 28.21
CA ASN A 341 21.86 -38.65 27.19
C ASN A 341 21.93 -40.14 27.61
N PRO A 342 21.65 -41.09 26.68
CA PRO A 342 20.63 -41.05 25.60
C PRO A 342 19.89 -42.41 25.37
N GLU A 343 19.14 -42.46 24.25
CA GLU A 343 18.88 -43.64 23.39
C GLU A 343 17.69 -44.63 23.62
N THR A 344 17.29 -45.20 22.48
CA THR A 344 16.34 -46.30 22.20
C THR A 344 14.82 -46.10 22.37
N VAL A 345 14.12 -46.37 21.26
CA VAL A 345 12.72 -46.84 21.18
C VAL A 345 12.80 -48.16 20.38
N PRO A 346 12.00 -49.20 20.70
CA PRO A 346 10.81 -49.44 19.87
C PRO A 346 9.64 -50.07 20.66
N GLY A 347 8.51 -50.26 19.97
CA GLY A 347 7.42 -51.13 20.44
C GLY A 347 6.06 -50.42 20.52
N ALA A 348 5.09 -50.90 19.75
CA ALA A 348 3.68 -50.60 19.96
C ALA A 348 3.03 -51.77 20.72
N GLU A 349 1.88 -51.55 21.37
CA GLU A 349 0.66 -52.29 21.02
C GLU A 349 -0.64 -51.74 21.66
N GLN A 350 -1.71 -51.89 20.90
CA GLN A 350 -3.14 -52.08 21.25
C GLN A 350 -3.80 -51.35 22.45
N LEU A 351 -4.67 -50.42 22.07
CA LEU A 351 -6.11 -50.35 22.43
C LEU A 351 -6.62 -51.05 23.71
N SER A 352 -7.24 -50.27 24.59
CA SER A 352 -8.43 -50.71 25.33
C SER A 352 -9.42 -49.56 25.52
N VAL A 353 -10.69 -49.77 25.15
CA VAL A 353 -11.77 -48.78 25.32
C VAL A 353 -12.50 -49.02 26.64
N LEU A 354 -12.46 -48.05 27.54
CA LEU A 354 -13.41 -47.93 28.65
C LEU A 354 -13.78 -46.46 28.86
N GLY A 355 -15.07 -46.14 28.76
CA GLY A 355 -15.59 -44.78 28.93
C GLY A 355 -16.26 -44.59 30.29
N SER A 356 -16.31 -43.33 30.75
CA SER A 356 -17.25 -42.86 31.78
C SER A 356 -17.48 -41.35 31.59
N PRO A 357 -18.74 -40.87 31.52
CA PRO A 357 -19.02 -39.50 31.11
C PRO A 357 -19.19 -38.54 32.29
N LEU A 358 -18.37 -37.49 32.38
CA LEU A 358 -18.58 -36.38 33.30
C LEU A 358 -18.17 -35.03 32.69
N GLY A 359 -18.98 -33.99 32.92
CA GLY A 359 -18.50 -32.61 32.92
C GLY A 359 -18.66 -31.78 31.65
N THR A 360 -19.83 -31.78 31.00
CA THR A 360 -20.14 -30.78 29.97
C THR A 360 -20.18 -29.36 30.58
N ARG A 361 -19.05 -28.65 30.55
CA ARG A 361 -18.97 -27.20 30.77
C ARG A 361 -18.59 -26.51 29.47
N LEU A 362 -19.62 -26.12 28.72
CA LEU A 362 -19.50 -25.20 27.59
C LEU A 362 -18.91 -23.86 28.06
N TRP A 363 -18.07 -23.28 27.21
CA TRP A 363 -17.49 -21.94 27.27
C TRP A 363 -17.52 -21.35 25.85
#